data_AF-A0AAN4ZS80-F1
#
_entry.id   AF-A0AAN4ZS80-F1
#
_cell.length_a   1.000
_cell.length_b   1.000
_cell.length_c   1.000
_cell.angle_alpha   90.00
_cell.angle_beta   90.00
_cell.angle_gamma   90.00
#
_symmetry.space_group_name_H-M   'P 1'
#
loop_
_entity.id
_entity.type
_entity.pdbx_description
1 polymer ?
#
loop_
_entity_poly.entity_id
_entity_poly.type
_entity_poly.pdbx_seq_one_letter_code
_entity_poly.pdbx_strand_id
1 'polypeptide(L)'
;MSRLSLFVIFCLIPAVLSLKCLHGSSQNGNDPTKFAEHTCTSKQSTEYCLTGTTKSGDTTTVIKDCDVAGRFATCKSTGCMIADVTTVCCCNYDDCNE
;
A
#
# COMPACT_ATOMS: atom_id res chain seq x y z
N MET A 1 -45.36 2.83 -33.21
CA MET A 1 -45.06 3.17 -31.81
C MET A 1 -43.56 3.30 -31.66
N SER A 2 -43.15 4.34 -30.92
CA SER A 2 -41.83 4.96 -30.91
C SER A 2 -40.63 4.06 -30.62
N ARG A 3 -39.51 4.52 -31.19
CA ARG A 3 -38.13 4.08 -31.03
C ARG A 3 -37.62 4.15 -29.58
N LEU A 4 -36.44 3.56 -29.40
CA LEU A 4 -35.49 3.74 -28.30
C LEU A 4 -35.86 3.09 -26.97
N SER A 5 -35.17 1.99 -26.66
CA SER A 5 -34.19 2.04 -25.57
C SER A 5 -33.44 0.72 -25.47
N LEU A 6 -32.35 0.61 -26.24
CA LEU A 6 -31.23 -0.25 -25.89
C LEU A 6 -30.50 0.44 -24.71
N PHE A 7 -31.08 0.41 -23.51
CA PHE A 7 -30.33 0.78 -22.31
C PHE A 7 -29.40 -0.40 -22.01
N VAL A 8 -28.17 -0.24 -22.50
CA VAL A 8 -27.00 -1.00 -22.11
C VAL A 8 -26.91 -0.94 -20.58
N ILE A 9 -27.44 -1.97 -19.92
CA ILE A 9 -27.26 -2.20 -18.48
C ILE A 9 -25.80 -2.65 -18.32
N PHE A 10 -24.87 -1.68 -18.34
CA PHE A 10 -23.56 -1.81 -17.71
C PHE A 10 -23.78 -1.60 -16.20
N CYS A 11 -24.56 -2.50 -15.60
CA CYS A 11 -24.69 -2.54 -14.15
C CYS A 11 -23.42 -3.19 -13.57
N LEU A 12 -22.76 -2.41 -12.72
CA LEU A 12 -22.35 -2.89 -11.39
C LEU A 12 -21.21 -3.90 -11.34
N ILE A 13 -20.11 -3.66 -12.04
CA ILE A 13 -18.83 -4.05 -11.44
C ILE A 13 -18.34 -2.81 -10.72
N PRO A 14 -18.47 -2.71 -9.38
CA PRO A 14 -17.56 -1.83 -8.66
C PRO A 14 -16.18 -2.38 -8.98
N ALA A 15 -15.48 -1.76 -9.93
CA ALA A 15 -14.05 -1.96 -10.07
C ALA A 15 -13.47 -1.44 -8.77
N VAL A 16 -13.33 -2.35 -7.80
CA VAL A 16 -12.64 -2.08 -6.55
C VAL A 16 -11.20 -1.90 -6.99
N LEU A 17 -10.84 -0.67 -7.38
CA LEU A 17 -9.47 -0.25 -7.66
C LEU A 17 -8.71 -0.49 -6.35
N SER A 18 -8.14 -1.68 -6.26
CA SER A 18 -7.44 -2.16 -5.08
C SER A 18 -5.98 -1.88 -5.34
N LEU A 19 -5.40 -0.97 -4.55
CA LEU A 19 -4.01 -0.58 -4.63
C LEU A 19 -3.10 -1.82 -4.51
N LYS A 20 -2.04 -1.90 -5.31
CA LYS A 20 -1.00 -2.92 -5.15
C LYS A 20 0.20 -2.33 -4.43
N CYS A 21 0.72 -3.05 -3.46
CA CYS A 21 1.91 -2.66 -2.71
C CYS A 21 2.84 -3.85 -2.58
N LEU A 22 4.14 -3.57 -2.44
CA LEU A 22 5.06 -4.58 -1.96
C LEU A 22 4.78 -4.90 -0.49
N HIS A 23 4.80 -6.18 -0.17
CA HIS A 23 4.60 -6.72 1.16
C HIS A 23 5.79 -7.60 1.56
N GLY A 24 6.33 -7.39 2.76
CA GLY A 24 7.38 -8.23 3.32
C GLY A 24 8.30 -7.48 4.29
N SER A 25 9.35 -8.18 4.72
CA SER A 25 10.37 -7.61 5.61
C SER A 25 11.75 -8.13 5.26
N SER A 26 12.75 -7.26 5.30
CA SER A 26 14.16 -7.57 5.08
C SER A 26 15.02 -7.01 6.20
N GLN A 27 16.09 -7.74 6.56
CA GLN A 27 17.12 -7.28 7.49
C GLN A 27 18.42 -7.04 6.73
N ASN A 28 19.13 -5.98 7.10
CA ASN A 28 20.35 -5.48 6.48
C ASN A 28 20.18 -5.02 5.02
N GLY A 29 19.07 -4.32 4.74
CA GLY A 29 18.85 -3.61 3.48
C GLY A 29 17.59 -4.03 2.73
N ASN A 30 17.51 -3.59 1.47
CA ASN A 30 16.36 -3.74 0.60
C ASN A 30 16.58 -4.95 -0.32
N ASP A 31 16.55 -6.18 0.23
CA ASP A 31 16.61 -7.39 -0.61
C ASP A 31 15.27 -7.54 -1.35
N PRO A 32 15.22 -7.30 -2.69
CA PRO A 32 13.99 -7.30 -3.44
C PRO A 32 13.31 -8.68 -3.44
N THR A 33 14.06 -9.77 -3.21
CA THR A 33 13.49 -11.13 -3.15
C THR A 33 12.66 -11.38 -1.89
N LYS A 34 12.77 -10.49 -0.89
CA LYS A 34 12.02 -10.57 0.37
C LYS A 34 10.66 -9.88 0.30
N PHE A 35 10.36 -9.20 -0.81
CA PHE A 35 9.12 -8.47 -0.99
C PHE A 35 8.32 -9.08 -2.13
N ALA A 36 7.02 -9.26 -1.90
CA ALA A 36 6.09 -9.74 -2.89
C ALA A 36 4.99 -8.70 -3.11
N GLU A 37 4.55 -8.53 -4.35
CA GLU A 37 3.38 -7.71 -4.64
C GLU A 37 2.15 -8.29 -3.96
N HIS A 38 1.37 -7.43 -3.32
CA HIS A 38 0.14 -7.76 -2.63
C HIS A 38 -0.93 -6.72 -2.95
N THR A 39 -2.12 -7.20 -3.33
CA THR A 39 -3.28 -6.33 -3.57
C THR A 39 -3.95 -6.00 -2.24
N CYS A 40 -3.98 -4.71 -1.90
CA CYS A 40 -4.60 -4.19 -0.69
C CYS A 40 -6.12 -4.33 -0.77
N THR A 41 -6.71 -5.21 0.06
CA THR A 41 -8.16 -5.44 0.07
C THR A 41 -8.88 -4.45 0.99
N SER A 42 -9.94 -3.83 0.46
CA SER A 42 -10.58 -2.60 0.96
C SER A 42 -11.30 -2.69 2.32
N LYS A 43 -11.32 -3.83 3.00
CA LYS A 43 -12.04 -3.93 4.28
C LYS A 43 -11.36 -3.19 5.43
N GLN A 44 -10.04 -2.98 5.37
CA GLN A 44 -9.27 -2.30 6.41
C GLN A 44 -8.06 -1.51 5.89
N SER A 45 -7.75 -1.58 4.59
CA SER A 45 -6.64 -0.85 3.99
C SER A 45 -7.00 0.60 3.73
N THR A 46 -6.12 1.52 4.13
CA THR A 46 -6.12 2.88 3.60
C THR A 46 -5.60 2.85 2.15
N GLU A 47 -5.80 3.92 1.40
CA GLU A 47 -5.38 4.06 -0.01
C GLU A 47 -3.86 4.27 -0.15
N TYR A 48 -3.04 3.68 0.74
CA TYR A 48 -1.60 3.91 0.80
C TYR A 48 -0.80 2.62 0.93
N CYS A 49 0.36 2.59 0.27
CA CYS A 49 1.46 1.70 0.59
C CYS A 49 2.39 2.34 1.61
N LEU A 50 3.02 1.50 2.43
CA LEU A 50 3.93 1.88 3.50
C LEU A 50 5.31 1.24 3.27
N THR A 51 6.36 2.02 3.53
CA THR A 51 7.73 1.54 3.77
C THR A 51 8.20 2.01 5.14
N GLY A 52 8.41 1.10 6.07
CA GLY A 52 9.06 1.34 7.35
C GLY A 52 10.52 0.92 7.31
N THR A 53 11.44 1.80 7.70
CA THR A 53 12.86 1.50 7.86
C THR A 53 13.28 1.80 9.29
N THR A 54 13.72 0.79 10.04
CA THR A 54 14.22 0.96 11.40
C THR A 54 15.69 0.60 11.46
N LYS A 55 16.51 1.48 12.04
CA LYS A 55 17.93 1.23 12.31
C LYS A 55 18.16 0.86 13.77
N SER A 56 18.87 -0.23 14.02
CA SER A 56 19.25 -0.68 15.35
C SER A 56 20.70 -1.16 15.33
N GLY A 57 21.62 -0.33 15.83
CA GLY A 57 23.07 -0.55 15.65
C GLY A 57 23.43 -0.62 14.16
N ASP A 58 24.13 -1.69 13.77
CA ASP A 58 24.50 -1.96 12.38
C ASP A 58 23.37 -2.62 11.56
N THR A 59 22.24 -2.95 12.20
CA THR A 59 21.13 -3.63 11.54
C THR A 59 20.13 -2.62 11.01
N THR A 60 19.77 -2.75 9.73
CA THR A 60 18.68 -1.97 9.11
C THR A 60 17.54 -2.92 8.73
N THR A 61 16.39 -2.76 9.36
CA THR A 61 15.18 -3.52 9.02
C THR A 61 14.31 -2.68 8.11
N VAL A 62 13.88 -3.23 6.98
CA VAL A 62 12.91 -2.64 6.07
C VAL A 62 11.63 -3.48 6.09
N ILE A 63 10.49 -2.83 6.24
CA ILE A 63 9.15 -3.43 6.22
C ILE A 63 8.36 -2.70 5.14
N LYS A 64 7.65 -3.46 4.31
CA LYS A 64 6.76 -2.93 3.28
C LYS A 64 5.40 -3.57 3.46
N ASP A 65 4.33 -2.77 3.40
CA ASP A 65 2.97 -3.28 3.53
C ASP A 65 1.94 -2.32 2.93
N CYS A 66 0.69 -2.77 2.81
CA CYS A 66 -0.46 -1.89 2.71
C CYS A 66 -0.67 -1.21 4.07
N ASP A 67 -1.00 0.09 4.10
CA ASP A 67 -1.37 0.71 5.37
C ASP A 67 -2.76 0.21 5.80
N VAL A 68 -2.82 -0.41 6.98
CA VAL A 68 -4.04 -0.97 7.55
C VAL A 68 -4.41 -0.17 8.80
N ALA A 69 -5.64 0.31 8.85
CA ALA A 69 -6.18 1.02 10.00
C ALA A 69 -6.07 0.14 11.26
N GLY A 70 -5.27 0.58 12.23
CA GLY A 70 -5.06 -0.11 13.52
C GLY A 70 -3.85 -1.04 13.60
N ARG A 71 -3.16 -1.35 12.49
CA ARG A 71 -1.90 -2.12 12.52
C ARG A 71 -0.67 -1.21 12.48
N PHE A 72 -0.72 -0.20 11.61
CA PHE A 72 0.31 0.82 11.49
C PHE A 72 -0.22 2.25 11.34
N ALA A 73 -1.50 2.48 10.97
CA ALA A 73 -2.21 3.76 10.84
C ALA A 73 -1.35 5.04 10.88
N THR A 74 -0.33 5.10 10.03
CA THR A 74 0.68 6.17 10.01
C THR A 74 0.46 7.05 8.78
N CYS A 75 -0.05 6.46 7.70
CA CYS A 75 -0.29 7.15 6.46
C CYS A 75 -1.59 7.96 6.51
N LYS A 76 -1.45 9.26 6.80
CA LYS A 76 -2.52 10.27 6.62
C LYS A 76 -2.35 11.06 5.33
N SER A 77 -1.16 11.03 4.76
CA SER A 77 -0.78 11.69 3.52
C SER A 77 0.40 10.95 2.89
N THR A 78 0.70 11.26 1.62
CA THR A 78 1.97 10.85 1.01
C THR A 78 3.15 11.58 1.66
N GLY A 79 4.35 10.98 1.56
CA GLY A 79 5.59 11.51 2.10
C GLY A 79 6.20 10.65 3.20
N CYS A 80 7.33 11.10 3.74
CA CYS A 80 8.07 10.38 4.78
C CYS A 80 8.04 11.13 6.10
N MET A 81 7.87 10.39 7.19
CA MET A 81 8.01 10.85 8.56
C MET A 81 9.14 10.08 9.25
N ILE A 82 9.89 10.78 10.10
CA ILE A 82 10.99 10.21 10.88
C ILE A 82 10.62 10.30 12.36
N ALA A 83 10.66 9.17 13.06
CA ALA A 83 10.46 9.06 14.50
C ALA A 83 11.62 8.25 15.08
N ASP A 84 12.50 8.93 15.82
CA ASP A 84 13.74 8.38 16.39
C ASP A 84 14.62 7.68 15.34
N VAL A 85 14.70 6.34 15.42
CA VAL A 85 15.48 5.48 14.51
C VAL A 85 14.64 4.86 13.41
N THR A 86 13.36 5.23 13.33
CA THR A 86 12.40 4.69 12.36
C THR A 86 11.99 5.77 11.35
N THR A 87 12.10 5.47 10.07
CA THR A 87 11.55 6.26 8.97
C THR A 87 10.35 5.52 8.38
N VAL A 88 9.21 6.19 8.25
CA VAL A 88 8.01 5.63 7.61
C VAL A 88 7.67 6.50 6.41
N CYS A 89 7.59 5.89 5.23
CA CYS A 89 7.19 6.55 4.00
C CYS A 89 5.85 6.00 3.51
N CYS A 90 5.02 6.89 2.99
CA CYS A 90 3.68 6.60 2.50
C CYS A 90 3.52 7.11 1.06
N CYS A 91 2.86 6.33 0.23
CA CYS A 91 2.58 6.64 -1.17
C CYS A 91 1.29 5.96 -1.61
N ASN A 92 0.64 6.41 -2.68
CA ASN A 92 -0.75 6.04 -3.02
C ASN A 92 -0.96 5.62 -4.48
N TYR A 93 0.06 5.02 -5.09
CA TYR A 93 0.00 4.44 -6.43
C TYR A 93 0.62 3.04 -6.40
N ASP A 94 0.32 2.21 -7.41
CA ASP A 94 0.75 0.81 -7.41
C ASP A 94 2.28 0.69 -7.31
N ASP A 95 2.73 -0.20 -6.41
CA ASP A 95 4.12 -0.59 -6.17
C ASP A 95 5.06 0.58 -5.81
N CYS A 96 4.49 1.70 -5.37
CA CYS A 96 5.21 2.92 -5.03
C CYS A 96 6.19 2.80 -3.86
N ASN A 97 6.12 1.69 -3.11
CA ASN A 97 6.94 1.41 -1.94
C ASN A 97 8.17 0.54 -2.27
N GLU A 98 8.63 0.52 -3.52
CA GLU A 98 9.89 -0.10 -4.01
C GLU A 98 11.17 0.37 -3.30
#